data_AF-A0A0K0WTC8-F1
#
_entry.id   AF-A0A0K0WTC8-F1
#
_cell.length_a   1.000
_cell.length_b   1.000
_cell.length_c   1.000
_cell.angle_alpha   90.00
_cell.angle_beta   90.00
_cell.angle_gamma   90.00
#
_symmetry.space_group_name_H-M   'P 1'
#
loop_
_entity.id
_entity.type
_entity.pdbx_description
1 polymer ?
#
loop_
_entity_poly.entity_id
_entity_poly.type
_entity_poly.pdbx_seq_one_letter_code
_entity_poly.pdbx_strand_id
1 'polypeptide(L)'
;YTKALGFQLADVIDWTIGDGLSVTLYFLYCNGRHHSFAFAKLPGSKRLHHFMLQANGMDDVGLAYDKFDAERAVVMSLGRHTNDHMISFYGATPSGFAVEYGWGAREVTRHWSVVRYDRI
;
A
#
# COMPACT_ATOMS: atom_id res chain seq x y z
N TYR A 1 7.70 6.56 -15.51
CA TYR A 1 7.70 7.19 -14.17
C TYR A 1 9.09 7.62 -13.76
N THR A 2 10.07 6.71 -13.66
CA THR A 2 11.44 7.08 -13.23
C THR A 2 12.13 8.07 -14.18
N LYS A 3 12.30 7.72 -15.46
CA LYS A 3 13.00 8.57 -16.44
C LYS A 3 12.30 9.90 -16.75
N ALA A 4 10.98 9.87 -16.90
CA ALA A 4 10.22 11.03 -17.38
C ALA A 4 9.74 11.97 -16.25
N LEU A 5 9.43 11.42 -15.07
CA LEU A 5 8.83 12.17 -13.96
C LEU A 5 9.75 12.24 -12.72
N GLY A 6 10.95 11.66 -12.77
CA GLY A 6 11.95 11.75 -11.69
C GLY A 6 11.67 10.90 -10.46
N PHE A 7 10.70 9.98 -10.52
CA PHE A 7 10.47 9.02 -9.42
C PHE A 7 11.68 8.11 -9.20
N GLN A 8 11.91 7.72 -7.97
CA GLN A 8 12.96 6.77 -7.58
C GLN A 8 12.33 5.51 -7.00
N LEU A 9 13.01 4.37 -7.16
CA LEU A 9 12.57 3.09 -6.61
C LEU A 9 12.84 3.08 -5.11
N ALA A 10 11.80 2.88 -4.30
CA ALA A 10 11.93 2.61 -2.87
C ALA A 10 12.33 1.14 -2.72
N ASP A 11 11.39 0.23 -2.96
CA ASP A 11 11.55 -1.21 -2.74
C ASP A 11 10.78 -2.02 -3.79
N VAL A 12 11.03 -3.32 -3.78
CA VAL A 12 10.30 -4.32 -4.59
C VAL A 12 9.72 -5.38 -3.65
N ILE A 13 8.49 -5.83 -3.91
CA ILE A 13 7.91 -6.98 -3.21
C ILE A 13 7.53 -8.02 -4.24
N ASP A 14 7.99 -9.24 -4.08
CA ASP A 14 7.42 -10.40 -4.77
C ASP A 14 6.38 -11.04 -3.87
N TRP A 15 5.11 -10.91 -4.26
CA TRP A 15 4.00 -11.43 -3.48
C TRP A 15 3.42 -12.67 -4.15
N THR A 16 3.37 -13.78 -3.43
CA THR A 16 2.69 -15.00 -3.88
C THR A 16 1.26 -15.01 -3.37
N ILE A 17 0.31 -14.99 -4.31
CA ILE A 17 -1.12 -15.04 -4.05
C ILE A 17 -1.61 -16.47 -4.26
N GLY A 18 -2.11 -17.10 -3.19
CA GLY A 18 -2.61 -18.48 -3.22
C GLY A 18 -1.57 -19.48 -3.74
N ASP A 19 -2.03 -20.48 -4.48
CA ASP A 19 -1.21 -21.64 -4.88
C ASP A 19 -0.37 -21.42 -6.15
N GLY A 20 0.09 -20.20 -6.43
CA GLY A 20 1.16 -20.01 -7.43
C GLY A 20 1.15 -18.73 -8.27
N LEU A 21 0.24 -17.79 -8.06
CA LEU A 21 0.33 -16.50 -8.76
C LEU A 21 1.34 -15.59 -8.05
N SER A 22 2.54 -15.47 -8.62
CA SER A 22 3.53 -14.50 -8.15
C SER A 22 3.38 -13.16 -8.86
N VAL A 23 3.29 -12.09 -8.08
CA VAL A 23 3.18 -10.71 -8.56
C VAL A 23 4.34 -9.91 -8.00
N THR A 24 5.10 -9.25 -8.88
CA THR A 24 6.11 -8.28 -8.48
C THR A 24 5.50 -6.88 -8.40
N LEU A 25 5.61 -6.26 -7.22
CA LEU A 25 5.21 -4.89 -6.93
C LEU A 25 6.44 -3.99 -6.89
N TYR A 26 6.39 -2.85 -7.58
CA TYR A 26 7.43 -1.82 -7.58
C TYR A 26 6.93 -0.56 -6.89
N PHE A 27 7.59 -0.14 -5.82
CA PHE A 27 7.20 1.02 -5.01
C PHE A 27 8.09 2.21 -5.32
N LEU A 28 7.50 3.37 -5.62
CA LEU A 28 8.21 4.54 -6.13
C LEU A 28 7.91 5.79 -5.31
N TYR A 29 8.96 6.54 -4.97
CA TYR A 29 8.88 7.78 -4.21
C TYR A 29 9.35 8.99 -5.02
N CYS A 30 8.92 10.17 -4.59
CA CYS A 30 9.36 11.48 -5.11
C CYS A 30 9.55 12.53 -4.00
N ASN A 31 9.35 12.14 -2.74
CA ASN A 31 9.53 12.94 -1.52
C ASN A 31 9.73 11.97 -0.34
N GLY A 32 9.62 12.44 0.91
CA GLY A 32 9.83 11.61 2.11
C GLY A 32 8.84 10.45 2.29
N ARG A 33 7.67 10.48 1.62
CA ARG A 33 6.73 9.35 1.64
C ARG A 33 7.36 8.14 0.96
N HIS A 34 7.38 7.00 1.66
CA HIS A 34 8.00 5.76 1.17
C HIS A 34 7.63 5.42 -0.27
N HIS A 35 6.38 5.61 -0.64
CA HIS A 35 5.97 5.55 -2.03
C HIS A 35 4.74 6.44 -2.25
N SER A 36 4.72 7.14 -3.39
CA SER A 36 3.51 7.83 -3.87
C SER A 36 2.84 7.08 -5.02
N PHE A 37 3.57 6.15 -5.67
CA PHE A 37 3.01 5.20 -6.61
C PHE A 37 3.56 3.80 -6.37
N ALA A 38 2.70 2.79 -6.51
CA ALA A 38 3.08 1.40 -6.62
C ALA A 38 2.54 0.82 -7.92
N PHE A 39 3.33 -0.01 -8.60
CA PHE A 39 2.91 -0.69 -9.83
C PHE A 39 3.00 -2.19 -9.66
N ALA A 40 1.91 -2.87 -10.00
CA ALA A 40 1.80 -4.31 -10.06
C ALA A 40 0.98 -4.69 -11.29
N LYS A 41 1.32 -5.82 -11.92
CA LYS A 41 0.48 -6.37 -12.99
C LYS A 41 -0.54 -7.32 -12.37
N LEU A 42 -1.72 -6.80 -12.07
CA LEU A 42 -2.84 -7.55 -11.52
C LEU A 42 -3.93 -7.78 -12.57
N PRO A 43 -4.65 -8.91 -12.52
CA PRO A 43 -5.86 -9.09 -13.33
C PRO A 43 -6.94 -8.10 -12.90
N GLY A 44 -7.73 -7.60 -13.85
CA GLY A 44 -8.85 -6.69 -13.58
C GLY A 44 -8.98 -5.58 -14.62
N SER A 45 -10.09 -4.83 -14.55
CA SER A 45 -10.42 -3.72 -15.46
C SER A 45 -10.17 -2.34 -14.85
N LYS A 46 -9.81 -2.27 -13.57
CA LYS A 46 -9.57 -1.00 -12.87
C LYS A 46 -8.16 -0.48 -13.13
N ARG A 47 -8.03 0.85 -13.19
CA ARG A 47 -6.73 1.54 -13.29
C ARG A 47 -5.99 1.65 -11.96
N LEU A 48 -6.72 1.47 -10.86
CA LEU A 48 -6.22 1.60 -9.49
C LEU A 48 -6.65 0.38 -8.69
N HIS A 49 -5.74 -0.20 -7.93
CA HIS A 49 -6.06 -1.23 -6.95
C HIS A 49 -6.58 -0.59 -5.65
N HIS A 50 -5.84 0.38 -5.11
CA HIS A 50 -6.28 1.25 -4.02
C HIS A 50 -5.59 2.63 -4.08
N PHE A 51 -6.14 3.61 -3.37
CA PHE A 51 -5.36 4.75 -2.89
C PHE A 51 -5.21 4.66 -1.37
N MET A 52 -4.21 5.32 -0.81
CA MET A 52 -3.90 5.27 0.61
C MET A 52 -3.98 6.66 1.24
N LEU A 53 -4.60 6.75 2.43
CA LEU A 53 -4.60 7.95 3.27
C LEU A 53 -3.95 7.64 4.62
N GLN A 54 -2.97 8.46 4.98
CA GLN A 54 -2.27 8.34 6.25
C GLN A 54 -2.90 9.24 7.31
N ALA A 55 -3.38 8.63 8.39
CA ALA A 55 -3.95 9.30 9.54
C ALA A 55 -2.86 9.85 10.49
N ASN A 56 -3.27 10.65 11.48
CA ASN A 56 -2.34 11.24 12.45
C ASN A 56 -1.98 10.27 13.58
N GLY A 57 -2.91 9.39 13.96
CA GLY A 57 -2.72 8.41 15.02
C GLY A 57 -3.33 7.05 14.72
N MET A 58 -2.91 6.04 15.51
CA MET A 58 -3.48 4.69 15.43
C MET A 58 -4.97 4.66 15.82
N ASP A 59 -5.38 5.52 16.74
CA ASP A 59 -6.79 5.63 17.16
C ASP A 59 -7.71 6.04 15.99
N ASP A 60 -7.24 6.92 15.10
CA ASP A 60 -7.98 7.31 13.89
C ASP A 60 -8.18 6.09 12.96
N VAL A 61 -7.17 5.22 12.86
CA VAL A 61 -7.24 3.99 12.06
C VAL A 61 -8.23 3.00 12.67
N GLY A 62 -8.21 2.82 13.99
CA GLY A 62 -9.15 1.95 14.70
C GLY A 62 -10.59 2.43 14.57
N LEU A 63 -10.85 3.71 14.77
CA LEU A 63 -12.18 4.30 14.61
C LEU A 63 -12.69 4.20 13.16
N ALA A 64 -11.80 4.33 12.17
CA ALA A 64 -12.15 4.12 10.78
C ALA A 64 -12.43 2.63 10.50
N TYR A 65 -11.64 1.72 11.06
CA TYR A 65 -11.84 0.28 10.94
C TYR A 65 -13.23 -0.13 11.42
N ASP A 66 -13.62 0.29 12.63
CA ASP A 66 -14.92 -0.04 13.22
C ASP A 66 -16.10 0.42 12.34
N LYS A 67 -15.97 1.59 11.69
CA LYS A 67 -16.99 2.09 10.75
C LYS A 67 -17.10 1.22 9.50
N PHE A 68 -15.96 0.86 8.90
CA PHE A 68 -15.96 -0.02 7.73
C PHE A 68 -16.45 -1.43 8.08
N ASP A 69 -16.13 -1.94 9.28
CA ASP A 69 -16.56 -3.26 9.72
C ASP A 69 -18.07 -3.31 9.96
N ALA A 70 -18.64 -2.26 10.59
CA ALA A 70 -20.10 -2.12 10.77
C ALA A 70 -20.87 -2.16 9.44
N GLU A 71 -20.27 -1.64 8.36
CA GLU A 71 -20.82 -1.67 7.00
C GLU A 71 -20.44 -2.92 6.21
N ARG A 72 -19.69 -3.87 6.82
CA ARG A 72 -19.11 -5.05 6.16
C ARG A 72 -18.27 -4.69 4.92
N ALA A 73 -17.62 -3.55 4.98
CA ALA A 73 -16.82 -2.98 3.91
C ALA A 73 -15.31 -3.22 4.08
N VAL A 74 -14.86 -3.91 5.14
CA VAL A 74 -13.45 -4.31 5.27
C VAL A 74 -13.12 -5.40 4.24
N VAL A 75 -12.14 -5.14 3.37
CA VAL A 75 -11.66 -6.10 2.35
C VAL A 75 -10.37 -6.80 2.76
N MET A 76 -9.53 -6.13 3.56
CA MET A 76 -8.38 -6.74 4.22
C MET A 76 -8.30 -6.16 5.63
N SER A 77 -8.21 -7.05 6.62
CA SER A 77 -8.16 -6.68 8.03
C SER A 77 -6.88 -5.92 8.38
N LEU A 78 -6.83 -5.40 9.61
CA LEU A 78 -5.66 -4.69 10.13
C LEU A 78 -4.38 -5.54 9.97
N GLY A 79 -3.32 -4.92 9.47
CA GLY A 79 -2.01 -5.51 9.28
C GLY A 79 -0.90 -4.47 9.25
N ARG A 80 0.34 -4.91 8.99
CA ARG A 80 1.49 -4.01 8.84
C ARG A 80 2.36 -4.45 7.66
N HIS A 81 2.60 -3.56 6.72
CA HIS A 81 3.46 -3.84 5.58
C HIS A 81 4.94 -3.99 5.98
N THR A 82 5.64 -4.85 5.26
CA THR A 82 7.08 -5.13 5.43
C THR A 82 7.97 -4.01 4.91
N ASN A 83 7.58 -3.37 3.81
CA ASN A 83 8.38 -2.32 3.19
C ASN A 83 8.14 -0.98 3.89
N ASP A 84 6.98 -0.35 3.79
CA ASP A 84 6.80 1.01 4.34
C ASP A 84 6.44 1.04 5.83
N HIS A 85 6.25 -0.12 6.47
CA HIS A 85 5.85 -0.26 7.87
C HIS A 85 4.47 0.31 8.22
N MET A 86 3.65 0.66 7.21
CA MET A 86 2.32 1.20 7.40
C MET A 86 1.45 0.19 8.15
N ILE A 87 0.86 0.61 9.27
CA ILE A 87 -0.19 -0.14 9.96
C ILE A 87 -1.52 0.32 9.39
N SER A 88 -2.22 -0.55 8.68
CA SER A 88 -3.41 -0.18 7.92
C SER A 88 -4.41 -1.32 7.80
N PHE A 89 -5.62 -0.96 7.35
CA PHE A 89 -6.60 -1.89 6.81
C PHE A 89 -7.06 -1.39 5.44
N TYR A 90 -7.77 -2.25 4.70
CA TYR A 90 -8.33 -1.90 3.41
C TYR A 90 -9.86 -1.97 3.46
N GLY A 91 -10.50 -0.93 2.95
CA GLY A 91 -11.95 -0.81 2.83
C GLY A 91 -12.41 -0.78 1.37
N ALA A 92 -13.56 -1.38 1.08
CA ALA A 92 -14.21 -1.32 -0.23
C ALA A 92 -14.72 0.10 -0.51
N THR A 93 -14.52 0.58 -1.73
CA THR A 93 -15.20 1.78 -2.22
C THR A 93 -16.39 1.40 -3.11
N PRO A 94 -17.41 2.27 -3.25
CA PRO A 94 -18.50 2.05 -4.21
C PRO A 94 -18.04 1.95 -5.68
N SER A 95 -16.81 2.37 -5.98
CA SER A 95 -16.24 2.35 -7.33
C SER A 95 -15.50 1.05 -7.67
N GLY A 96 -15.45 0.08 -6.76
CA GLY A 96 -14.85 -1.25 -7.01
C GLY A 96 -13.32 -1.27 -7.03
N PHE A 97 -12.68 -0.32 -6.36
CA PHE A 97 -11.28 -0.37 -5.92
C PHE A 97 -11.24 -0.08 -4.41
N ALA A 98 -10.12 -0.31 -3.71
CA ALA A 98 -10.08 -0.15 -2.25
C ALA A 98 -9.54 1.23 -1.81
N VAL A 99 -9.84 1.60 -0.57
CA VAL A 99 -9.08 2.62 0.17
C VAL A 99 -8.24 1.90 1.21
N GLU A 100 -6.97 2.22 1.29
CA GLU A 100 -6.11 1.86 2.42
C GLU A 100 -6.10 3.03 3.40
N TYR A 101 -6.36 2.76 4.68
CA TYR A 101 -6.35 3.77 5.73
C TYR A 101 -5.42 3.31 6.85
N GLY A 102 -4.41 4.12 7.16
CA GLY A 102 -3.31 3.65 8.00
C GLY A 102 -2.49 4.74 8.67
N TRP A 103 -1.54 4.30 9.49
CA TRP A 103 -0.67 5.16 10.29
C TRP A 103 0.73 4.55 10.45
N GLY A 104 1.73 5.42 10.69
CA GLY A 104 3.04 5.00 11.19
C GLY A 104 4.04 4.49 10.14
N ALA A 105 3.87 4.86 8.86
CA ALA A 105 4.86 4.51 7.85
C ALA A 105 6.23 5.14 8.12
N ARG A 106 7.28 4.42 7.75
CA ARG A 106 8.66 4.94 7.70
C ARG A 106 8.83 5.84 6.48
N GLU A 107 9.71 6.82 6.60
CA GLU A 107 10.06 7.73 5.51
C GLU A 107 11.32 7.27 4.78
N VAL A 108 11.35 7.52 3.48
CA VAL A 108 12.56 7.36 2.67
C VAL A 108 13.50 8.53 2.91
N THR A 109 14.80 8.25 2.93
CA THR A 109 15.85 9.28 3.10
C THR A 109 16.80 9.25 1.92
N ARG A 110 17.70 10.25 1.84
CA ARG A 110 18.76 10.29 0.83
C ARG A 110 19.69 9.06 0.82
N HIS A 111 19.72 8.29 1.91
CA HIS A 111 20.55 7.09 2.05
C HIS A 111 19.73 5.80 1.93
N TRP A 112 18.54 5.89 1.32
CA TRP A 112 17.69 4.72 1.11
C TRP A 112 18.43 3.64 0.31
N SER A 113 18.34 2.41 0.78
CA SER A 113 18.81 1.23 0.07
C SER A 113 17.61 0.40 -0.34
N VAL A 114 17.52 0.12 -1.64
CA VAL A 114 16.43 -0.68 -2.19
C VAL A 114 16.50 -2.10 -1.63
N VAL A 115 15.41 -2.56 -1.03
CA VAL A 115 15.25 -3.93 -0.55
C VAL A 115 14.20 -4.66 -1.39
N ARG A 116 14.38 -5.98 -1.52
CA ARG A 116 13.41 -6.87 -2.16
C ARG A 116 12.84 -7.82 -1.11
N TYR A 117 11.52 -7.84 -0.96
CA TYR A 117 10.79 -8.64 0.04
C TYR A 117 10.01 -9.78 -0.62
N ASP A 118 9.68 -10.82 0.16
CA ASP A 118 8.94 -12.02 -0.26
C ASP A 118 7.47 -12.05 0.21
N ARG A 119 7.03 -11.00 0.92
CA ARG A 119 5.70 -10.85 1.48
C ARG A 119 5.34 -9.37 1.60
N ILE A 120 4.04 -9.08 1.58
CA ILE A 120 3.51 -7.75 1.86
C ILE A 120 3.54 -7.51 3.36
#